data_AF-A0A6N2S2J5-F1
#
_entry.id   AF-A0A6N2S2J5-F1
#
_cell.length_a   1.000
_cell.length_b   1.000
_cell.length_c   1.000
_cell.angle_alpha   90.00
_cell.angle_beta   90.00
_cell.angle_gamma   90.00
#
_symmetry.space_group_name_H-M   'P 1'
#
loop_
_entity.id
_entity.type
_entity.pdbx_description
1 polymer ?
#
loop_
_entity_poly.entity_id
_entity_poly.type
_entity_poly.pdbx_seq_one_letter_code
_entity_poly.pdbx_strand_id
1 'polypeptide(L)'
;MSIEFIYPEFEVIRNESRCTSCRICQKQCANEVHFYNIETKRMECDESKCVNCHRCVSFCPTRALKIVKSDCSFRENANWSETTMKEIYKQANSGGVLLSSMGNPNPLPVYWDRILINASQVTNPPIDPLREPMETRVYLGKKSEKVHRLPDGTLDCELPPQLELSMPVMFSAMSYGSISYNAHKSLALAAKELGILYNTGEGGLHEDFYCYGENTIVQVASGRFGVHEKYLKAGAGIEIKMGQGAKPGIGGHLPGTKIIGDVSRTRMIPEGSDAISPAPHHDIYSIEDLRQLVYSLKEATEYKKPVIVKVAAVHNIAAIASGIARSGADIIAIDGFRGGTGAAPARIRDNVGIPVEIALAAVDQRLRDEGIRNNVSIVVGGSIRNSADVIKAIALGADACYIATAALLALGCHLCRTCQSGKCNWGIATQRPELVKRLNPETGSQRLINLMNAWNHEIKELMGGMGINSIEALRGNRLMLRGIGLTEKELEILGISHAGEC
;
A
#
# COMPACT_ATOMS: atom_id res chain seq x y z
N MET A 1 -9.29 24.94 -34.01
CA MET A 1 -10.48 24.88 -33.12
C MET A 1 -9.97 24.86 -31.69
N SER A 2 -10.38 25.82 -30.86
CA SER A 2 -10.00 25.95 -29.45
C SER A 2 -10.68 24.90 -28.55
N ILE A 3 -10.55 23.62 -28.92
CA ILE A 3 -11.01 22.47 -28.10
C ILE A 3 -10.06 22.24 -26.91
N GLU A 4 -8.90 22.92 -26.90
CA GLU A 4 -7.88 22.83 -25.85
C GLU A 4 -8.22 23.57 -24.55
N PHE A 5 -9.45 24.07 -24.35
CA PHE A 5 -9.83 24.75 -23.11
C PHE A 5 -10.03 23.75 -21.95
N ILE A 6 -8.95 23.09 -21.54
CA ILE A 6 -8.85 22.41 -20.25
C ILE A 6 -8.39 23.47 -19.26
N TYR A 7 -9.34 24.08 -18.57
CA TYR A 7 -9.03 25.03 -17.50
C TYR A 7 -8.20 24.32 -16.40
N PRO A 8 -7.20 24.99 -15.81
CA PRO A 8 -6.43 24.45 -14.69
C PRO A 8 -7.32 23.88 -13.57
N GLU A 9 -6.94 22.73 -13.02
CA GLU A 9 -7.71 22.13 -11.91
C GLU A 9 -7.60 22.95 -10.61
N PHE A 10 -6.49 23.67 -10.45
CA PHE A 10 -6.18 24.43 -9.26
C PHE A 10 -5.70 25.84 -9.60
N GLU A 11 -6.16 26.80 -8.82
CA GLU A 11 -5.74 28.20 -8.89
C GLU A 11 -4.77 28.53 -7.76
N VAL A 12 -3.83 29.42 -8.05
CA VAL A 12 -2.80 29.90 -7.14
C VAL A 12 -3.14 31.34 -6.75
N ILE A 13 -3.75 31.50 -5.59
CA ILE A 13 -4.05 32.81 -5.03
C ILE A 13 -2.80 33.34 -4.33
N ARG A 14 -2.24 34.42 -4.87
CA ARG A 14 -1.14 35.18 -4.27
C ARG A 14 -1.65 36.49 -3.68
N ASN A 15 -1.44 36.68 -2.38
CA ASN A 15 -1.69 37.95 -1.74
C ASN A 15 -0.48 38.89 -1.96
N GLU A 16 -0.65 39.86 -2.86
CA GLU A 16 0.40 40.83 -3.22
C GLU A 16 0.86 41.71 -2.06
N SER A 17 -0.01 42.05 -1.10
CA SER A 17 0.40 42.87 0.06
C SER A 17 1.30 42.11 1.03
N ARG A 18 1.31 40.77 0.96
CA ARG A 18 2.18 39.91 1.78
C ARG A 18 3.37 39.34 1.00
N CYS A 19 3.32 39.35 -0.33
CA CYS A 19 4.33 38.75 -1.17
C CYS A 19 5.56 39.66 -1.25
N THR A 20 6.71 39.15 -0.82
CA THR A 20 7.99 39.89 -0.88
C THR A 20 8.80 39.60 -2.15
N SER A 21 8.23 38.89 -3.12
CA SER A 21 8.93 38.43 -4.33
C SER A 21 10.25 37.69 -4.08
N CYS A 22 10.39 37.02 -2.93
CA CYS A 22 11.62 36.32 -2.50
C CYS A 22 12.01 35.09 -3.34
N ARG A 23 11.20 34.72 -4.35
CA ARG A 23 11.42 33.59 -5.27
C ARG A 23 11.51 32.20 -4.62
N ILE A 24 11.18 32.05 -3.34
CA ILE A 24 11.17 30.75 -2.66
C ILE A 24 10.16 29.80 -3.33
N CYS A 25 8.96 30.29 -3.67
CA CYS A 25 7.94 29.45 -4.33
C CYS A 25 8.41 28.90 -5.69
N GLN A 26 9.18 29.69 -6.46
CA GLN A 26 9.83 29.24 -7.70
C GLN A 26 10.83 28.11 -7.43
N LYS A 27 11.75 28.31 -6.47
CA LYS A 27 12.76 27.28 -6.12
C LYS A 27 12.14 26.00 -5.57
N GLN A 28 11.02 26.10 -4.85
CA GLN A 28 10.38 24.95 -4.22
C GLN A 28 9.48 24.15 -5.17
N CYS A 29 9.03 24.71 -6.30
CA CYS A 29 8.06 24.06 -7.18
C CYS A 29 8.74 23.37 -8.38
N ALA A 30 8.91 22.05 -8.31
CA ALA A 30 9.45 21.20 -9.37
C ALA A 30 8.56 21.10 -10.61
N ASN A 31 7.29 21.52 -10.51
CA ASN A 31 6.38 21.64 -11.64
C ASN A 31 6.47 23.00 -12.32
N GLU A 32 7.34 23.91 -11.84
CA GLU A 32 7.61 25.21 -12.46
C GLU A 32 6.36 26.10 -12.58
N VAL A 33 5.45 25.98 -11.60
CA VAL A 33 4.23 26.79 -11.52
C VAL A 33 4.54 28.26 -11.33
N HIS A 34 5.64 28.62 -10.64
CA HIS A 34 5.93 30.02 -10.30
C HIS A 34 7.17 30.50 -11.03
N PHE A 35 7.12 31.73 -11.56
CA PHE A 35 8.25 32.39 -12.20
C PHE A 35 8.30 33.87 -11.79
N TYR A 36 9.48 34.46 -11.85
CA TYR A 36 9.68 35.87 -11.53
C TYR A 36 9.66 36.69 -12.81
N ASN A 37 8.74 37.65 -12.90
CA ASN A 37 8.68 38.57 -14.02
C ASN A 37 9.58 39.78 -13.73
N ILE A 38 10.55 40.01 -14.62
CA ILE A 38 11.58 41.05 -14.46
C ILE A 38 10.99 42.45 -14.65
N GLU A 39 10.04 42.59 -15.57
CA GLU A 39 9.42 43.86 -15.92
C GLU A 39 8.49 44.34 -14.80
N THR A 40 7.62 43.45 -14.31
CA THR A 40 6.68 43.77 -13.23
C THR A 40 7.31 43.70 -11.84
N LYS A 41 8.52 43.11 -11.73
CA LYS A 41 9.22 42.81 -10.48
C LYS A 41 8.40 41.96 -9.49
N ARG A 42 7.46 41.16 -10.01
CA ARG A 42 6.53 40.34 -9.22
C ARG A 42 6.69 38.86 -9.52
N MET A 43 6.18 38.04 -8.60
CA MET A 43 6.07 36.60 -8.79
C MET A 43 4.75 36.29 -9.50
N GLU A 44 4.83 35.67 -10.66
CA GLU A 44 3.68 35.22 -11.45
C GLU A 44 3.57 33.69 -11.41
N CYS A 45 2.48 33.16 -11.95
CA CYS A 45 2.26 31.71 -12.00
C CYS A 45 1.55 31.22 -13.26
N ASP A 46 1.88 30.00 -13.63
CA ASP A 46 1.20 29.18 -14.64
C ASP A 46 0.47 28.04 -13.91
N GLU A 47 -0.83 28.27 -13.70
CA GLU A 47 -1.69 27.40 -12.89
C GLU A 47 -1.96 26.05 -13.56
N SER A 48 -1.79 25.95 -14.88
CA SER A 48 -1.98 24.71 -15.64
C SER A 48 -1.05 23.57 -15.18
N LYS A 49 0.08 23.93 -14.54
CA LYS A 49 1.08 23.00 -14.01
C LYS A 49 0.87 22.66 -12.53
N CYS A 50 -0.10 23.29 -11.86
CA CYS A 50 -0.34 23.08 -10.44
C CYS A 50 -0.96 21.70 -10.20
N VAL A 51 -0.38 20.95 -9.24
CA VAL A 51 -0.85 19.62 -8.83
C VAL A 51 -1.29 19.59 -7.37
N ASN A 52 -1.54 20.78 -6.80
CA ASN A 52 -1.90 21.00 -5.41
C ASN A 52 -1.04 20.27 -4.36
N CYS A 53 0.28 20.23 -4.58
CA CYS A 53 1.20 19.57 -3.64
C CYS A 53 1.47 20.37 -2.35
N HIS A 54 0.94 21.58 -2.24
CA HIS A 54 1.14 22.53 -1.14
C HIS A 54 2.58 22.91 -0.77
N ARG A 55 3.62 22.41 -1.47
CA ARG A 55 5.02 22.71 -1.14
C ARG A 55 5.32 24.22 -1.14
N CYS A 56 4.88 24.97 -2.15
CA CYS A 56 5.09 26.41 -2.21
C CYS A 56 4.33 27.17 -1.10
N VAL A 57 3.17 26.65 -0.68
CA VAL A 57 2.36 27.21 0.42
C VAL A 57 3.07 26.98 1.76
N SER A 58 3.50 25.74 2.04
CA SER A 58 4.17 25.37 3.30
C SER A 58 5.48 26.12 3.52
N PHE A 59 6.21 26.45 2.45
CA PHE A 59 7.52 27.12 2.52
C PHE A 59 7.44 28.64 2.27
N CYS A 60 6.24 29.22 2.14
CA CYS A 60 6.09 30.66 1.99
C CYS A 60 6.27 31.35 3.36
N PRO A 61 7.34 32.14 3.59
CA PRO A 61 7.64 32.71 4.90
C PRO A 61 6.57 33.70 5.36
N THR A 62 5.96 34.43 4.42
CA THR A 62 4.91 35.41 4.72
C THR A 62 3.50 34.82 4.60
N ARG A 63 3.36 33.52 4.32
CA ARG A 63 2.09 32.83 4.01
C ARG A 63 1.23 33.60 2.99
N ALA A 64 1.86 34.13 1.95
CA ALA A 64 1.22 34.90 0.89
C ALA A 64 0.54 34.02 -0.18
N LEU A 65 0.66 32.69 -0.09
CA LEU A 65 0.14 31.76 -1.08
C LEU A 65 -0.98 30.89 -0.51
N LYS A 66 -2.00 30.68 -1.33
CA LYS A 66 -3.06 29.69 -1.15
C LYS A 66 -3.28 28.98 -2.48
N ILE A 67 -3.53 27.67 -2.43
CA ILE A 67 -3.98 26.92 -3.61
C ILE A 67 -5.43 26.54 -3.35
N VAL A 68 -6.30 26.76 -4.32
CA VAL A 68 -7.72 26.40 -4.27
C VAL A 68 -8.08 25.56 -5.50
N LYS A 69 -9.12 24.74 -5.38
CA LYS A 69 -9.71 24.10 -6.56
C LYS A 69 -10.38 25.19 -7.38
N SER A 70 -10.18 25.18 -8.69
CA SER A 70 -10.84 26.14 -9.58
C SER A 70 -12.35 25.96 -9.55
N ASP A 71 -13.08 27.08 -9.64
CA ASP A 71 -14.53 27.10 -9.80
C ASP A 71 -14.96 27.15 -11.29
N CYS A 72 -14.00 27.24 -12.22
CA CYS A 72 -14.22 27.14 -13.66
C CYS A 72 -14.43 25.68 -14.07
N SER A 73 -15.59 25.13 -13.69
CA SER A 73 -15.96 23.74 -13.93
C SER A 73 -16.85 23.57 -15.16
N PHE A 74 -16.72 22.43 -15.83
CA PHE A 74 -17.70 22.00 -16.83
C PHE A 74 -19.08 21.77 -16.20
N ARG A 75 -20.15 21.97 -16.98
CA ARG A 75 -21.51 21.65 -16.53
C ARG A 75 -21.67 20.13 -16.40
N GLU A 76 -21.67 19.65 -15.16
CA GLU A 76 -21.84 18.23 -14.85
C GLU A 76 -23.30 17.78 -14.98
N ASN A 77 -23.49 16.48 -15.15
CA ASN A 77 -24.79 15.81 -14.99
C ASN A 77 -24.57 14.37 -14.49
N ALA A 78 -25.65 13.61 -14.34
CA ALA A 78 -25.61 12.25 -13.80
C ALA A 78 -24.67 11.30 -14.57
N ASN A 79 -24.48 11.52 -15.87
CA ASN A 79 -23.65 10.67 -16.72
C ASN A 79 -22.25 11.26 -16.96
N TRP A 80 -22.13 12.59 -16.94
CA TRP A 80 -20.93 13.30 -17.34
C TRP A 80 -20.38 14.13 -16.17
N SER A 81 -19.39 13.56 -15.49
CA SER A 81 -18.57 14.30 -14.51
C SER A 81 -17.51 15.15 -15.19
N GLU A 82 -17.08 16.21 -14.53
CA GLU A 82 -15.98 17.08 -14.99
C GLU A 82 -14.70 16.28 -15.25
N THR A 83 -14.39 15.34 -14.35
CA THR A 83 -13.24 14.44 -14.49
C THR A 83 -13.34 13.62 -15.78
N THR A 84 -14.49 13.01 -16.03
CA THR A 84 -14.74 12.20 -17.23
C THR A 84 -14.58 13.03 -18.50
N MET A 85 -15.15 14.24 -18.54
CA MET A 85 -15.03 15.15 -19.68
C MET A 85 -13.57 15.57 -19.93
N LYS A 86 -12.83 15.97 -18.89
CA LYS A 86 -11.41 16.34 -18.98
C LYS A 86 -10.55 15.18 -19.49
N GLU A 87 -10.81 13.97 -19.03
CA GLU A 87 -10.10 12.78 -19.47
C GLU A 87 -10.37 12.49 -20.97
N ILE A 88 -11.62 12.59 -21.42
CA ILE A 88 -11.96 12.42 -22.83
C ILE A 88 -11.23 13.45 -23.70
N TYR A 89 -11.21 14.73 -23.31
CA TYR A 89 -10.47 15.74 -24.05
C TYR A 89 -8.96 15.47 -24.10
N LYS A 90 -8.35 15.05 -22.98
CA LYS A 90 -6.93 14.65 -22.95
C LYS A 90 -6.65 13.48 -23.89
N GLN A 91 -7.54 12.48 -23.93
CA GLN A 91 -7.40 11.34 -24.83
C GLN A 91 -7.63 11.73 -26.30
N ALA A 92 -8.64 12.56 -26.59
CA ALA A 92 -8.91 13.05 -27.93
C ALA A 92 -7.73 13.85 -28.51
N ASN A 93 -7.07 14.66 -27.66
CA ASN A 93 -5.93 15.48 -28.08
C ASN A 93 -4.64 14.67 -28.31
N SER A 94 -4.45 13.57 -27.59
CA SER A 94 -3.18 12.81 -27.61
C SER A 94 -3.26 11.45 -28.29
N GLY A 95 -4.45 10.88 -28.45
CA GLY A 95 -4.66 9.46 -28.76
C GLY A 95 -4.12 8.49 -27.69
N GLY A 96 -3.61 9.01 -26.57
CA GLY A 96 -2.84 8.26 -25.59
C GLY A 96 -3.67 7.68 -24.45
N VAL A 97 -3.13 6.65 -23.81
CA VAL A 97 -3.66 6.10 -22.56
C VAL A 97 -3.29 7.01 -21.40
N LEU A 98 -4.28 7.43 -20.60
CA LEU A 98 -4.03 8.25 -19.43
C LEU A 98 -3.38 7.43 -18.32
N LEU A 99 -2.18 7.83 -17.92
CA LEU A 99 -1.48 7.28 -16.76
C LEU A 99 -1.82 8.08 -15.51
N SER A 100 -2.01 7.35 -14.42
CA SER A 100 -2.39 7.89 -13.12
C SER A 100 -1.65 7.17 -11.99
N SER A 101 -1.69 7.73 -10.78
CA SER A 101 -1.03 7.19 -9.59
C SER A 101 -1.98 7.14 -8.39
N MET A 102 -1.51 6.52 -7.30
CA MET A 102 -2.24 6.25 -6.06
C MET A 102 -3.41 5.27 -6.29
N GLY A 103 -4.24 5.06 -5.26
CA GLY A 103 -5.40 4.17 -5.35
C GLY A 103 -6.57 4.78 -6.13
N ASN A 104 -7.64 4.00 -6.24
CA ASN A 104 -8.89 4.41 -6.89
C ASN A 104 -9.50 5.65 -6.19
N PRO A 105 -9.73 6.75 -6.91
CA PRO A 105 -10.26 7.99 -6.34
C PRO A 105 -11.79 8.08 -6.32
N ASN A 106 -12.49 7.12 -6.95
CA ASN A 106 -13.94 7.16 -7.11
C ASN A 106 -14.63 6.94 -5.75
N PRO A 107 -15.80 7.57 -5.52
CA PRO A 107 -16.56 7.48 -4.28
C PRO A 107 -17.33 6.15 -4.17
N LEU A 108 -16.67 5.03 -4.42
CA LEU A 108 -17.24 3.70 -4.21
C LEU A 108 -17.41 3.44 -2.69
N PRO A 109 -18.30 2.52 -2.27
CA PRO A 109 -18.45 2.18 -0.85
C PRO A 109 -17.13 1.68 -0.23
N VAL A 110 -16.79 2.18 0.94
CA VAL A 110 -15.69 1.67 1.78
C VAL A 110 -16.34 0.88 2.91
N TYR A 111 -16.19 -0.44 2.90
CA TYR A 111 -16.92 -1.29 3.84
C TYR A 111 -16.39 -1.15 5.26
N TRP A 112 -15.13 -0.77 5.43
CA TRP A 112 -14.59 -0.43 6.75
C TRP A 112 -15.43 0.62 7.47
N ASP A 113 -15.99 1.60 6.76
CA ASP A 113 -16.82 2.67 7.34
C ASP A 113 -18.25 2.21 7.69
N ARG A 114 -18.65 1.03 7.20
CA ARG A 114 -19.95 0.38 7.45
C ARG A 114 -19.87 -0.77 8.44
N ILE A 115 -18.71 -1.02 9.01
CA ILE A 115 -18.47 -2.05 10.02
C ILE A 115 -18.12 -1.33 11.32
N LEU A 116 -18.88 -1.61 12.37
CA LEU A 116 -18.63 -1.17 13.74
C LEU A 116 -17.96 -2.29 14.54
N ILE A 117 -17.20 -1.88 15.55
CA ILE A 117 -16.53 -2.77 16.50
C ILE A 117 -17.39 -2.83 17.76
N ASN A 118 -17.63 -4.04 18.27
CA ASN A 118 -18.37 -4.27 19.49
C ASN A 118 -17.54 -3.87 20.73
N ALA A 119 -18.21 -3.58 21.83
CA ALA A 119 -17.57 -3.31 23.12
C ALA A 119 -18.13 -4.21 24.21
N SER A 120 -17.24 -4.70 25.06
CA SER A 120 -17.52 -5.47 26.25
C SER A 120 -17.98 -4.55 27.38
N GLN A 121 -19.03 -4.97 28.10
CA GLN A 121 -19.60 -4.25 29.24
C GLN A 121 -19.99 -5.21 30.36
N VAL A 122 -21.24 -5.69 30.38
CA VAL A 122 -21.82 -6.47 31.49
C VAL A 122 -21.63 -7.98 31.28
N THR A 123 -21.77 -8.47 30.05
CA THR A 123 -21.67 -9.90 29.73
C THR A 123 -20.23 -10.39 29.73
N ASN A 124 -19.31 -9.57 29.22
CA ASN A 124 -17.87 -9.74 29.32
C ASN A 124 -17.26 -8.41 29.82
N PRO A 125 -16.33 -8.43 30.79
CA PRO A 125 -15.66 -7.23 31.24
C PRO A 125 -14.64 -6.73 30.20
N PRO A 126 -14.49 -5.41 30.02
CA PRO A 126 -13.37 -4.85 29.26
C PRO A 126 -12.05 -5.06 30.01
N ILE A 127 -10.96 -5.05 29.26
CA ILE A 127 -9.58 -5.16 29.75
C ILE A 127 -8.93 -3.78 29.64
N ASP A 128 -8.24 -3.31 30.69
CA ASP A 128 -7.52 -2.02 30.69
C ASP A 128 -6.10 -2.20 30.16
N PRO A 129 -5.78 -1.75 28.93
CA PRO A 129 -4.44 -1.92 28.34
C PRO A 129 -3.30 -1.22 29.08
N LEU A 130 -3.63 -0.26 29.97
CA LEU A 130 -2.63 0.43 30.79
C LEU A 130 -2.21 -0.39 32.00
N ARG A 131 -3.04 -1.34 32.43
CA ARG A 131 -2.84 -2.14 33.65
C ARG A 131 -2.64 -3.62 33.37
N GLU A 132 -3.16 -4.09 32.24
CA GLU A 132 -3.20 -5.49 31.88
C GLU A 132 -2.33 -5.75 30.63
N PRO A 133 -1.67 -6.92 30.56
CA PRO A 133 -0.81 -7.25 29.43
C PRO A 133 -1.64 -7.44 28.15
N MET A 134 -1.19 -6.82 27.06
CA MET A 134 -1.82 -6.91 25.74
C MET A 134 -0.80 -7.44 24.73
N GLU A 135 -1.14 -8.54 24.07
CA GLU A 135 -0.31 -9.19 23.05
C GLU A 135 -0.76 -8.79 21.64
N THR A 136 0.14 -8.15 20.90
CA THR A 136 -0.06 -7.66 19.52
C THR A 136 0.83 -8.36 18.51
N ARG A 137 1.77 -9.18 18.97
CA ARG A 137 2.71 -9.89 18.11
C ARG A 137 2.01 -10.92 17.26
N VAL A 138 2.46 -11.05 16.02
CA VAL A 138 1.96 -12.06 15.08
C VAL A 138 3.12 -12.80 14.44
N TYR A 139 2.88 -14.08 14.15
CA TYR A 139 3.79 -14.96 13.42
C TYR A 139 3.10 -15.39 12.12
N LEU A 140 3.70 -15.02 10.99
CA LEU A 140 3.15 -15.27 9.67
C LEU A 140 3.82 -16.46 9.01
N GLY A 141 3.01 -17.42 8.58
CA GLY A 141 3.42 -18.67 7.97
C GLY A 141 2.49 -19.81 8.39
N LYS A 142 2.88 -21.04 8.03
CA LYS A 142 2.14 -22.24 8.41
C LYS A 142 2.12 -22.39 9.94
N LYS A 143 0.93 -22.63 10.51
CA LYS A 143 0.73 -22.93 11.94
C LYS A 143 0.58 -24.44 12.13
N SER A 144 1.00 -24.96 13.29
CA SER A 144 0.79 -26.37 13.61
C SER A 144 -0.69 -26.63 13.90
N GLU A 145 -1.27 -27.68 13.31
CA GLU A 145 -2.65 -28.09 13.56
C GLU A 145 -2.77 -28.97 14.81
N LYS A 146 -1.69 -29.67 15.19
CA LYS A 146 -1.69 -30.62 16.29
C LYS A 146 -0.44 -30.46 17.13
N VAL A 147 -0.62 -30.66 18.43
CA VAL A 147 0.48 -30.74 19.37
C VAL A 147 1.14 -32.11 19.19
N HIS A 148 2.37 -32.13 18.70
CA HIS A 148 3.16 -33.34 18.56
C HIS A 148 4.06 -33.50 19.79
N ARG A 149 4.19 -34.73 20.28
CA ARG A 149 5.12 -35.08 21.35
C ARG A 149 6.19 -36.02 20.82
N LEU A 150 7.43 -35.75 21.21
CA LEU A 150 8.56 -36.62 20.94
C LEU A 150 8.46 -37.92 21.78
N PRO A 151 9.19 -38.99 21.44
CA PRO A 151 9.16 -40.26 22.17
C PRO A 151 9.50 -40.17 23.66
N ASP A 152 10.20 -39.11 24.08
CA ASP A 152 10.54 -38.81 25.48
C ASP A 152 9.42 -38.05 26.24
N GLY A 153 8.30 -37.75 25.58
CA GLY A 153 7.15 -37.06 26.15
C GLY A 153 7.20 -35.53 26.06
N THR A 154 8.31 -34.95 25.57
CA THR A 154 8.47 -33.50 25.34
C THR A 154 7.70 -33.04 24.10
N LEU A 155 7.42 -31.74 23.98
CA LEU A 155 6.73 -31.17 22.83
C LEU A 155 7.68 -31.01 21.65
N ASP A 156 7.25 -31.45 20.47
CA ASP A 156 7.90 -31.08 19.22
C ASP A 156 7.56 -29.62 18.91
N CYS A 157 8.56 -28.75 19.09
CA CYS A 157 8.46 -27.32 18.86
C CYS A 157 9.11 -26.91 17.53
N GLU A 158 9.49 -27.85 16.67
CA GLU A 158 10.04 -27.53 15.36
C GLU A 158 8.94 -26.97 14.46
N LEU A 159 9.05 -25.68 14.12
CA LEU A 159 8.12 -24.98 13.25
C LEU A 159 8.80 -24.63 11.93
N PRO A 160 8.06 -24.63 10.80
CA PRO A 160 8.57 -24.09 9.55
C PRO A 160 8.91 -22.60 9.74
N PRO A 161 9.78 -22.02 8.88
CA PRO A 161 10.12 -20.61 8.96
C PRO A 161 8.89 -19.71 8.94
N GLN A 162 8.85 -18.76 9.88
CA GLN A 162 7.78 -17.77 10.01
C GLN A 162 8.37 -16.36 10.02
N LEU A 163 7.57 -15.37 9.63
CA LEU A 163 7.88 -13.97 9.80
C LEU A 163 7.28 -13.46 11.11
N GLU A 164 8.11 -12.91 11.98
CA GLU A 164 7.67 -12.29 13.23
C GLU A 164 7.43 -10.79 13.03
N LEU A 165 6.32 -10.29 13.59
CA LEU A 165 5.99 -8.87 13.65
C LEU A 165 5.58 -8.50 15.08
N SER A 166 6.09 -7.39 15.61
CA SER A 166 5.72 -6.86 16.93
C SER A 166 4.25 -6.39 17.03
N MET A 167 3.64 -6.11 15.88
CA MET A 167 2.25 -5.66 15.73
C MET A 167 1.70 -6.18 14.37
N PRO A 168 0.38 -6.26 14.16
CA PRO A 168 -0.21 -6.88 12.97
C PRO A 168 -0.18 -5.95 11.73
N VAL A 169 0.88 -5.15 11.58
CA VAL A 169 1.03 -4.14 10.53
C VAL A 169 2.45 -4.20 9.96
N MET A 170 2.55 -4.11 8.63
CA MET A 170 3.83 -4.05 7.93
C MET A 170 3.76 -3.10 6.72
N PHE A 171 4.90 -2.59 6.27
CA PHE A 171 4.95 -1.69 5.11
C PHE A 171 4.89 -2.47 3.80
N SER A 172 3.93 -2.14 2.95
CA SER A 172 3.69 -2.86 1.69
C SER A 172 4.75 -2.60 0.63
N ALA A 173 4.75 -3.46 -0.38
CA ALA A 173 5.61 -3.42 -1.54
C ALA A 173 5.51 -2.09 -2.30
N MET A 174 6.57 -1.29 -2.29
CA MET A 174 6.70 -0.08 -3.09
C MET A 174 8.10 -0.07 -3.70
N SER A 175 8.20 -0.09 -5.03
CA SER A 175 9.48 -0.35 -5.70
C SER A 175 10.46 0.81 -5.63
N TYR A 176 11.75 0.48 -5.52
CA TYR A 176 12.82 1.42 -5.80
C TYR A 176 12.72 1.86 -7.26
N GLY A 177 12.72 3.17 -7.48
CA GLY A 177 12.33 3.81 -8.73
C GLY A 177 10.91 4.40 -8.66
N SER A 178 9.91 3.69 -8.13
CA SER A 178 8.59 4.28 -7.88
C SER A 178 8.66 5.31 -6.75
N ILE A 179 9.25 4.90 -5.63
CA ILE A 179 9.66 5.78 -4.53
C ILE A 179 11.18 5.98 -4.53
N SER A 180 11.64 7.03 -3.87
CA SER A 180 13.05 7.43 -3.79
C SER A 180 13.84 6.52 -2.85
N TYR A 181 15.16 6.56 -2.99
CA TYR A 181 16.07 5.92 -2.03
C TYR A 181 15.78 6.37 -0.59
N ASN A 182 15.59 7.67 -0.36
CA ASN A 182 15.32 8.22 0.96
C ASN A 182 14.00 7.72 1.56
N ALA A 183 12.98 7.48 0.71
CA ALA A 183 11.73 6.87 1.17
C ALA A 183 11.92 5.41 1.58
N HIS A 184 12.66 4.61 0.79
CA HIS A 184 13.04 3.25 1.20
C HIS A 184 13.84 3.24 2.50
N LYS A 185 14.84 4.10 2.63
CA LYS A 185 15.65 4.20 3.84
C LYS A 185 14.82 4.55 5.06
N SER A 186 13.84 5.45 4.92
CA SER A 186 12.90 5.80 5.99
C SER A 186 12.09 4.57 6.45
N LEU A 187 11.59 3.78 5.50
CA LEU A 187 10.81 2.57 5.77
C LEU A 187 11.67 1.48 6.43
N ALA A 188 12.88 1.26 5.94
CA ALA A 188 13.81 0.25 6.46
C ALA A 188 14.24 0.57 7.90
N LEU A 189 14.60 1.83 8.17
CA LEU A 189 14.93 2.31 9.52
C LEU A 189 13.76 2.12 10.48
N ALA A 190 12.55 2.53 10.07
CA ALA A 190 11.35 2.40 10.89
C ALA A 190 10.98 0.93 11.13
N ALA A 191 11.07 0.08 10.10
CA ALA A 191 10.76 -1.34 10.22
C ALA A 191 11.67 -2.04 11.23
N LYS A 192 12.98 -1.74 11.17
CA LYS A 192 13.97 -2.26 12.14
C LYS A 192 13.68 -1.83 13.57
N GLU A 193 13.44 -0.53 13.79
CA GLU A 193 13.15 0.00 15.13
C GLU A 193 11.87 -0.60 15.73
N LEU A 194 10.83 -0.75 14.91
CA LEU A 194 9.53 -1.25 15.34
C LEU A 194 9.48 -2.77 15.49
N GLY A 195 10.44 -3.52 14.95
CA GLY A 195 10.34 -4.98 14.85
C GLY A 195 9.20 -5.42 13.90
N ILE A 196 9.03 -4.70 12.80
CA ILE A 196 8.10 -5.06 11.71
C ILE A 196 8.87 -5.23 10.40
N LEU A 197 8.15 -5.56 9.32
CA LEU A 197 8.75 -5.75 7.99
C LEU A 197 8.37 -4.62 7.02
N TYR A 198 9.25 -4.38 6.04
CA TYR A 198 8.92 -3.61 4.82
C TYR A 198 9.22 -4.45 3.58
N ASN A 199 8.56 -4.15 2.47
CA ASN A 199 8.71 -4.92 1.23
C ASN A 199 9.32 -4.07 0.11
N THR A 200 10.30 -4.64 -0.62
CA THR A 200 11.08 -3.94 -1.65
C THR A 200 10.27 -3.52 -2.86
N GLY A 201 9.17 -4.22 -3.15
CA GLY A 201 8.50 -4.14 -4.44
C GLY A 201 9.34 -4.63 -5.63
N GLU A 202 8.79 -4.46 -6.82
CA GLU A 202 9.28 -5.04 -8.09
C GLU A 202 10.57 -4.41 -8.67
N GLY A 203 11.28 -3.59 -7.89
CA GLY A 203 12.41 -2.79 -8.37
C GLY A 203 13.80 -3.35 -8.08
N GLY A 204 13.89 -4.52 -7.45
CA GLY A 204 15.11 -5.01 -6.81
C GLY A 204 15.38 -4.32 -5.46
N LEU A 205 16.52 -4.62 -4.85
CA LEU A 205 16.96 -4.06 -3.57
C LEU A 205 18.32 -3.38 -3.76
N HIS A 206 18.41 -2.11 -3.36
CA HIS A 206 19.70 -1.43 -3.32
C HIS A 206 20.61 -2.06 -2.25
N GLU A 207 21.89 -2.25 -2.56
CA GLU A 207 22.84 -3.01 -1.72
C GLU A 207 22.99 -2.42 -0.31
N ASP A 208 22.95 -1.09 -0.16
CA ASP A 208 22.93 -0.39 1.13
C ASP A 208 21.86 -0.92 2.10
N PHE A 209 20.76 -1.47 1.59
CA PHE A 209 19.66 -1.96 2.42
C PHE A 209 19.82 -3.41 2.88
N TYR A 210 20.87 -4.12 2.44
CA TYR A 210 21.09 -5.51 2.85
C TYR A 210 21.32 -5.64 4.36
N CYS A 211 21.83 -4.58 4.99
CA CYS A 211 21.97 -4.51 6.45
C CYS A 211 20.64 -4.50 7.22
N TYR A 212 19.50 -4.32 6.53
CA TYR A 212 18.14 -4.42 7.08
C TYR A 212 17.44 -5.72 6.67
N GLY A 213 18.20 -6.73 6.23
CA GLY A 213 17.67 -7.97 5.66
C GLY A 213 16.62 -8.68 6.53
N GLU A 214 16.85 -8.73 7.85
CA GLU A 214 15.92 -9.29 8.85
C GLU A 214 14.54 -8.60 8.84
N ASN A 215 14.47 -7.35 8.39
CA ASN A 215 13.23 -6.58 8.30
C ASN A 215 12.71 -6.40 6.86
N THR A 216 13.33 -7.07 5.87
CA THR A 216 13.06 -6.84 4.45
C THR A 216 12.37 -8.05 3.80
N ILE A 217 11.22 -7.85 3.17
CA ILE A 217 10.61 -8.83 2.25
C ILE A 217 11.02 -8.48 0.83
N VAL A 218 11.70 -9.39 0.13
CA VAL A 218 12.10 -9.20 -1.26
C VAL A 218 11.02 -9.69 -2.22
N GLN A 219 10.76 -8.97 -3.30
CA GLN A 219 9.70 -9.33 -4.26
C GLN A 219 10.24 -9.97 -5.53
N VAL A 220 9.54 -10.99 -6.03
CA VAL A 220 9.73 -11.61 -7.36
C VAL A 220 8.48 -11.33 -8.18
N ALA A 221 8.60 -10.41 -9.14
CA ALA A 221 7.53 -10.03 -10.06
C ALA A 221 7.85 -10.47 -11.49
N SER A 222 6.87 -10.41 -12.40
CA SER A 222 6.97 -10.89 -13.79
C SER A 222 8.20 -10.40 -14.56
N GLY A 223 8.64 -9.16 -14.34
CA GLY A 223 9.81 -8.59 -15.00
C GLY A 223 11.18 -9.06 -14.47
N ARG A 224 11.23 -9.75 -13.32
CA ARG A 224 12.46 -10.24 -12.66
C ARG A 224 13.57 -9.19 -12.49
N PHE A 225 13.22 -7.90 -12.43
CA PHE A 225 14.20 -6.83 -12.24
C PHE A 225 14.93 -6.99 -10.91
N GLY A 226 16.27 -7.02 -10.97
CA GLY A 226 17.10 -7.14 -9.76
C GLY A 226 17.03 -8.50 -9.05
N VAL A 227 16.45 -9.54 -9.66
CA VAL A 227 16.30 -10.85 -9.02
C VAL A 227 17.51 -11.73 -9.32
N HIS A 228 18.34 -11.97 -8.31
CA HIS A 228 19.47 -12.91 -8.33
C HIS A 228 19.65 -13.57 -6.96
N GLU A 229 20.51 -14.58 -6.86
CA GLU A 229 20.67 -15.39 -5.64
C GLU A 229 20.96 -14.54 -4.38
N LYS A 230 21.94 -13.62 -4.44
CA LYS A 230 22.27 -12.74 -3.30
C LYS A 230 21.07 -11.87 -2.86
N TYR A 231 20.24 -11.42 -3.80
CA TYR A 231 19.03 -10.65 -3.51
C TYR A 231 17.99 -11.51 -2.77
N LEU A 232 17.73 -12.73 -3.28
CA LEU A 232 16.84 -13.68 -2.61
C LEU A 232 17.34 -14.02 -1.20
N LYS A 233 18.66 -14.15 -1.04
CA LYS A 233 19.32 -14.40 0.25
C LYS A 233 19.39 -13.19 1.19
N ALA A 234 19.10 -11.96 0.73
CA ALA A 234 19.14 -10.76 1.56
C ALA A 234 17.91 -10.55 2.48
N GLY A 235 16.69 -10.85 2.01
CA GLY A 235 15.46 -10.57 2.79
C GLY A 235 15.06 -11.63 3.83
N ALA A 236 14.18 -11.33 4.77
CA ALA A 236 13.59 -12.29 5.71
C ALA A 236 12.56 -13.23 5.05
N GLY A 237 11.90 -12.77 3.97
CA GLY A 237 10.92 -13.55 3.22
C GLY A 237 10.88 -13.14 1.75
N ILE A 238 10.23 -13.96 0.91
CA ILE A 238 10.11 -13.70 -0.53
C ILE A 238 8.64 -13.57 -0.91
N GLU A 239 8.27 -12.50 -1.63
CA GLU A 239 6.90 -12.32 -2.15
C GLU A 239 6.85 -12.50 -3.67
N ILE A 240 6.11 -13.51 -4.14
CA ILE A 240 5.73 -13.65 -5.55
C ILE A 240 4.56 -12.70 -5.83
N LYS A 241 4.74 -11.73 -6.72
CA LYS A 241 3.72 -10.73 -7.05
C LYS A 241 2.95 -11.13 -8.32
N MET A 242 1.87 -11.88 -8.14
CA MET A 242 0.93 -12.22 -9.21
C MET A 242 0.06 -11.03 -9.64
N GLY A 243 -0.28 -10.14 -8.70
CA GLY A 243 -1.12 -8.98 -8.99
C GLY A 243 -1.01 -7.88 -7.95
N GLN A 244 -1.57 -6.72 -8.28
CA GLN A 244 -1.75 -5.61 -7.35
C GLN A 244 -3.13 -4.98 -7.54
N GLY A 245 -3.71 -4.46 -6.46
CA GLY A 245 -5.07 -3.94 -6.48
C GLY A 245 -5.29 -2.78 -7.46
N ALA A 246 -4.29 -1.92 -7.64
CA ALA A 246 -4.38 -0.75 -8.52
C ALA A 246 -4.43 -1.07 -10.02
N LYS A 247 -4.00 -2.28 -10.42
CA LYS A 247 -3.94 -2.68 -11.82
C LYS A 247 -3.93 -4.21 -12.00
N PRO A 248 -5.01 -4.90 -11.62
CA PRO A 248 -5.09 -6.33 -11.82
C PRO A 248 -5.00 -6.68 -13.30
N GLY A 249 -4.31 -7.78 -13.63
CA GLY A 249 -4.19 -8.28 -15.01
C GLY A 249 -3.11 -7.61 -15.87
N ILE A 250 -2.37 -6.63 -15.36
CA ILE A 250 -1.22 -6.05 -16.06
C ILE A 250 0.02 -5.92 -15.16
N GLY A 251 1.19 -5.76 -15.78
CA GLY A 251 2.46 -5.68 -15.09
C GLY A 251 2.81 -4.33 -14.46
N GLY A 252 3.98 -4.32 -13.83
CA GLY A 252 4.67 -3.12 -13.38
C GLY A 252 4.86 -2.08 -14.49
N HIS A 253 4.89 -0.81 -14.10
CA HIS A 253 5.20 0.28 -15.03
C HIS A 253 5.99 1.33 -14.26
N LEU A 254 7.24 1.54 -14.66
CA LEU A 254 8.06 2.67 -14.24
C LEU A 254 8.51 3.45 -15.48
N PRO A 255 8.11 4.74 -15.61
CA PRO A 255 8.56 5.58 -16.72
C PRO A 255 10.08 5.75 -16.75
N GLY A 256 10.66 5.78 -17.94
CA GLY A 256 12.10 5.85 -18.19
C GLY A 256 12.75 7.12 -17.64
N THR A 257 11.98 8.20 -17.50
CA THR A 257 12.40 9.42 -16.80
C THR A 257 12.78 9.19 -15.33
N LYS A 258 12.37 8.06 -14.75
CA LYS A 258 12.70 7.62 -13.38
C LYS A 258 13.68 6.45 -13.35
N ILE A 259 14.21 6.03 -14.50
CA ILE A 259 15.19 4.95 -14.63
C ILE A 259 16.53 5.58 -14.95
N ILE A 260 17.18 6.05 -13.89
CA ILE A 260 18.46 6.77 -13.94
C ILE A 260 19.37 6.28 -12.81
N GLY A 261 20.68 6.30 -13.02
CA GLY A 261 21.69 5.99 -12.03
C GLY A 261 21.47 4.63 -11.35
N ASP A 262 21.39 4.65 -10.01
CA ASP A 262 21.21 3.43 -9.22
C ASP A 262 19.93 2.67 -9.54
N VAL A 263 18.84 3.33 -9.94
CA VAL A 263 17.60 2.62 -10.28
C VAL A 263 17.79 1.72 -11.50
N SER A 264 18.54 2.18 -12.51
CA SER A 264 18.89 1.39 -13.69
C SER A 264 19.80 0.23 -13.30
N ARG A 265 20.84 0.47 -12.48
CA ARG A 265 21.76 -0.56 -11.98
C ARG A 265 21.06 -1.65 -11.18
N THR A 266 20.24 -1.27 -10.20
CA THR A 266 19.49 -2.22 -9.36
C THR A 266 18.54 -3.08 -10.19
N ARG A 267 17.93 -2.51 -11.24
CA ARG A 267 17.01 -3.25 -12.13
C ARG A 267 17.69 -4.05 -13.23
N MET A 268 18.97 -3.78 -13.50
CA MET A 268 19.74 -4.33 -14.61
C MET A 268 19.12 -4.03 -15.99
N ILE A 269 18.67 -2.78 -16.20
CA ILE A 269 18.08 -2.30 -17.47
C ILE A 269 18.72 -0.97 -17.91
N PRO A 270 18.70 -0.61 -19.21
CA PRO A 270 19.28 0.65 -19.69
C PRO A 270 18.61 1.89 -19.10
N GLU A 271 19.41 2.93 -18.83
CA GLU A 271 18.89 4.24 -18.42
C GLU A 271 17.95 4.83 -19.46
N GLY A 272 16.90 5.52 -19.00
CA GLY A 272 15.91 6.16 -19.86
C GLY A 272 14.90 5.22 -20.53
N SER A 273 15.09 3.90 -20.45
CA SER A 273 14.12 2.92 -20.95
C SER A 273 12.90 2.82 -20.03
N ASP A 274 11.69 2.72 -20.57
CA ASP A 274 10.51 2.40 -19.76
C ASP A 274 10.59 0.95 -19.25
N ALA A 275 10.39 0.74 -17.94
CA ALA A 275 10.26 -0.62 -17.40
C ALA A 275 8.78 -1.01 -17.37
N ILE A 276 8.34 -1.65 -18.44
CA ILE A 276 7.01 -2.26 -18.56
C ILE A 276 7.16 -3.76 -18.33
N SER A 277 6.66 -4.26 -17.21
CA SER A 277 6.73 -5.70 -16.94
C SER A 277 5.67 -6.44 -17.75
N PRO A 278 5.93 -7.70 -18.16
CA PRO A 278 4.91 -8.57 -18.71
C PRO A 278 3.71 -8.68 -17.76
N ALA A 279 2.52 -8.85 -18.32
CA ALA A 279 1.31 -9.08 -17.52
C ALA A 279 1.38 -10.40 -16.73
N PRO A 280 1.66 -11.56 -17.37
CA PRO A 280 1.87 -12.80 -16.65
C PRO A 280 3.33 -12.96 -16.20
N HIS A 281 3.53 -13.82 -15.21
CA HIS A 281 4.82 -14.48 -15.01
C HIS A 281 5.00 -15.50 -16.15
N HIS A 282 6.09 -15.42 -16.92
CA HIS A 282 6.30 -16.34 -18.05
C HIS A 282 6.62 -17.79 -17.64
N ASP A 283 6.82 -18.01 -16.34
CA ASP A 283 7.01 -19.28 -15.67
C ASP A 283 5.80 -19.68 -14.80
N ILE A 284 4.64 -19.02 -14.96
CA ILE A 284 3.39 -19.39 -14.28
C ILE A 284 2.20 -19.27 -15.24
N TYR A 285 1.71 -20.40 -15.75
CA TYR A 285 0.47 -20.48 -16.54
C TYR A 285 -0.61 -21.36 -15.89
N SER A 286 -0.26 -22.04 -14.79
CA SER A 286 -1.12 -22.93 -14.04
C SER A 286 -0.81 -22.86 -12.54
N ILE A 287 -1.61 -23.53 -11.71
CA ILE A 287 -1.35 -23.58 -10.27
C ILE A 287 -0.14 -24.48 -9.94
N GLU A 288 0.11 -25.47 -10.80
CA GLU A 288 1.26 -26.36 -10.75
C GLU A 288 2.57 -25.60 -11.02
N ASP A 289 2.55 -24.65 -11.96
CA ASP A 289 3.70 -23.78 -12.23
C ASP A 289 3.97 -22.82 -11.06
N LEU A 290 2.91 -22.26 -10.44
CA LEU A 290 3.07 -21.46 -9.23
C LEU A 290 3.72 -22.29 -8.12
N ARG A 291 3.26 -23.54 -7.94
CA ARG A 291 3.87 -24.49 -7.01
C ARG A 291 5.35 -24.68 -7.34
N GLN A 292 5.72 -24.90 -8.60
CA GLN A 292 7.11 -25.06 -9.00
C GLN A 292 7.97 -23.83 -8.65
N LEU A 293 7.48 -22.60 -8.88
CA LEU A 293 8.21 -21.40 -8.51
C LEU A 293 8.35 -21.26 -6.98
N VAL A 294 7.28 -21.55 -6.22
CA VAL A 294 7.32 -21.53 -4.75
C VAL A 294 8.41 -22.46 -4.23
N TYR A 295 8.47 -23.71 -4.68
CA TYR A 295 9.49 -24.66 -4.25
C TYR A 295 10.88 -24.27 -4.75
N SER A 296 11.00 -23.72 -5.95
CA SER A 296 12.28 -23.25 -6.49
C SER A 296 12.88 -22.10 -5.66
N LEU A 297 12.04 -21.18 -5.16
CA LEU A 297 12.46 -20.11 -4.25
C LEU A 297 12.81 -20.63 -2.86
N LYS A 298 12.08 -21.63 -2.36
CA LYS A 298 12.42 -22.32 -1.11
C LYS A 298 13.78 -23.03 -1.23
N GLU A 299 14.01 -23.81 -2.28
CA GLU A 299 15.30 -24.46 -2.58
C GLU A 299 16.45 -23.43 -2.69
N ALA A 300 16.25 -22.36 -3.46
CA ALA A 300 17.26 -21.30 -3.63
C ALA A 300 17.64 -20.59 -2.32
N THR A 301 16.79 -20.71 -1.30
CA THR A 301 17.00 -20.16 0.04
C THR A 301 17.15 -21.23 1.12
N GLU A 302 17.41 -22.48 0.72
CA GLU A 302 17.65 -23.63 1.61
C GLU A 302 16.51 -23.85 2.61
N TYR A 303 15.27 -23.57 2.19
CA TYR A 303 14.05 -23.63 3.00
C TYR A 303 14.11 -22.76 4.27
N LYS A 304 14.95 -21.73 4.31
CA LYS A 304 15.07 -20.82 5.46
C LYS A 304 14.06 -19.67 5.43
N LYS A 305 13.39 -19.45 4.29
CA LYS A 305 12.55 -18.27 4.07
C LYS A 305 11.13 -18.64 3.70
N PRO A 306 10.13 -18.01 4.34
CA PRO A 306 8.74 -18.16 3.93
C PRO A 306 8.49 -17.48 2.59
N VAL A 307 7.56 -18.05 1.82
CA VAL A 307 7.13 -17.54 0.52
C VAL A 307 5.70 -17.00 0.62
N ILE A 308 5.55 -15.73 0.27
CA ILE A 308 4.28 -15.01 0.16
C ILE A 308 3.84 -15.06 -1.31
N VAL A 309 2.56 -15.29 -1.56
CA VAL A 309 1.97 -15.09 -2.90
C VAL A 309 0.97 -13.94 -2.81
N LYS A 310 1.29 -12.84 -3.50
CA LYS A 310 0.46 -11.64 -3.56
C LYS A 310 -0.42 -11.62 -4.80
N VAL A 311 -1.72 -11.54 -4.59
CA VAL A 311 -2.74 -11.45 -5.63
C VAL A 311 -3.58 -10.19 -5.47
N ALA A 312 -4.06 -9.66 -6.58
CA ALA A 312 -5.14 -8.68 -6.53
C ALA A 312 -6.46 -9.38 -6.20
N ALA A 313 -7.31 -8.74 -5.41
CA ALA A 313 -8.66 -9.23 -5.22
C ALA A 313 -9.44 -9.09 -6.54
N VAL A 314 -9.84 -10.22 -7.11
CA VAL A 314 -10.58 -10.34 -8.38
C VAL A 314 -11.66 -11.43 -8.27
N HIS A 315 -12.40 -11.67 -9.35
CA HIS A 315 -13.34 -12.79 -9.42
C HIS A 315 -12.66 -14.12 -9.02
N ASN A 316 -13.39 -14.99 -8.34
CA ASN A 316 -12.90 -16.29 -7.85
C ASN A 316 -11.72 -16.23 -6.85
N ILE A 317 -11.48 -15.10 -6.19
CA ILE A 317 -10.37 -14.95 -5.23
C ILE A 317 -10.34 -16.06 -4.15
N ALA A 318 -11.50 -16.53 -3.68
CA ALA A 318 -11.58 -17.61 -2.69
C ALA A 318 -11.03 -18.94 -3.23
N ALA A 319 -11.34 -19.29 -4.47
CA ALA A 319 -10.83 -20.50 -5.12
C ALA A 319 -9.33 -20.36 -5.44
N ILE A 320 -8.91 -19.18 -5.91
CA ILE A 320 -7.50 -18.86 -6.16
C ILE A 320 -6.69 -19.01 -4.86
N ALA A 321 -7.19 -18.49 -3.74
CA ALA A 321 -6.54 -18.61 -2.44
C ALA A 321 -6.43 -20.06 -1.96
N SER A 322 -7.45 -20.90 -2.17
CA SER A 322 -7.36 -22.35 -1.90
C SER A 322 -6.25 -23.01 -2.73
N GLY A 323 -6.16 -22.69 -4.02
CA GLY A 323 -5.07 -23.16 -4.89
C GLY A 323 -3.69 -22.74 -4.38
N ILE A 324 -3.52 -21.47 -3.99
CA ILE A 324 -2.27 -20.94 -3.44
C ILE A 324 -1.90 -21.65 -2.13
N ALA A 325 -2.87 -21.87 -1.23
CA ALA A 325 -2.62 -22.59 0.02
C ALA A 325 -2.11 -24.03 -0.21
N ARG A 326 -2.46 -24.64 -1.34
CA ARG A 326 -2.00 -25.98 -1.76
C ARG A 326 -0.71 -25.94 -2.60
N SER A 327 -0.27 -24.76 -3.05
CA SER A 327 0.97 -24.61 -3.82
C SER A 327 2.23 -24.66 -2.96
N GLY A 328 2.09 -24.74 -1.63
CA GLY A 328 3.20 -24.71 -0.68
C GLY A 328 3.62 -23.30 -0.27
N ALA A 329 2.87 -22.27 -0.64
CA ALA A 329 3.05 -20.92 -0.11
C ALA A 329 2.78 -20.91 1.40
N ASP A 330 3.47 -20.04 2.13
CA ASP A 330 3.32 -19.92 3.59
C ASP A 330 2.37 -18.76 3.95
N ILE A 331 2.24 -17.78 3.05
CA ILE A 331 1.45 -16.57 3.26
C ILE A 331 0.73 -16.20 1.96
N ILE A 332 -0.52 -15.78 2.05
CA ILE A 332 -1.31 -15.21 0.95
C ILE A 332 -1.51 -13.72 1.21
N ALA A 333 -1.08 -12.87 0.29
CA ALA A 333 -1.35 -11.44 0.36
C ALA A 333 -2.46 -11.05 -0.62
N ILE A 334 -3.55 -10.46 -0.13
CA ILE A 334 -4.70 -10.03 -0.92
C ILE A 334 -4.72 -8.51 -0.99
N ASP A 335 -4.70 -7.95 -2.19
CA ASP A 335 -4.69 -6.50 -2.41
C ASP A 335 -5.98 -6.04 -3.10
N GLY A 336 -6.82 -5.30 -2.38
CA GLY A 336 -8.09 -4.78 -2.90
C GLY A 336 -7.90 -3.68 -3.94
N PHE A 337 -8.93 -3.41 -4.74
CA PHE A 337 -8.87 -2.48 -5.89
C PHE A 337 -8.43 -1.03 -5.55
N ARG A 338 -8.52 -0.64 -4.27
CA ARG A 338 -8.04 0.66 -3.76
C ARG A 338 -6.52 0.70 -3.47
N GLY A 339 -5.80 -0.38 -3.74
CA GLY A 339 -4.35 -0.44 -3.62
C GLY A 339 -3.67 0.68 -4.41
N GLY A 340 -2.55 1.19 -3.91
CA GLY A 340 -1.81 2.29 -4.53
C GLY A 340 -0.94 1.85 -5.72
N THR A 341 -0.55 2.80 -6.57
CA THR A 341 0.45 2.58 -7.62
C THR A 341 1.26 3.84 -7.92
N GLY A 342 2.51 3.66 -8.35
CA GLY A 342 3.31 4.75 -8.91
C GLY A 342 2.85 5.15 -10.31
N ALA A 343 2.40 4.18 -11.12
CA ALA A 343 1.86 4.39 -12.46
C ALA A 343 0.94 3.24 -12.88
N ALA A 344 -0.28 3.58 -13.31
CA ALA A 344 -1.23 2.66 -13.93
C ALA A 344 -2.13 3.40 -14.93
N PRO A 345 -2.61 2.72 -15.99
CA PRO A 345 -3.71 3.23 -16.79
C PRO A 345 -4.93 3.57 -15.92
N ALA A 346 -5.45 4.79 -16.04
CA ALA A 346 -6.52 5.31 -15.18
C ALA A 346 -7.76 4.40 -15.20
N ARG A 347 -8.18 3.95 -16.39
CA ARG A 347 -9.39 3.11 -16.52
C ARG A 347 -9.26 1.74 -15.87
N ILE A 348 -8.05 1.17 -15.83
CA ILE A 348 -7.82 -0.11 -15.12
C ILE A 348 -7.91 0.14 -13.61
N ARG A 349 -7.17 1.15 -13.10
CA ARG A 349 -7.17 1.51 -11.67
C ARG A 349 -8.57 1.81 -11.13
N ASP A 350 -9.38 2.46 -11.96
CA ASP A 350 -10.67 3.01 -11.52
C ASP A 350 -11.82 1.99 -11.59
N ASN A 351 -11.65 0.87 -12.31
CA ASN A 351 -12.75 -0.06 -12.61
C ASN A 351 -12.44 -1.56 -12.39
N VAL A 352 -11.19 -1.95 -12.16
CA VAL A 352 -10.80 -3.37 -12.10
C VAL A 352 -10.44 -3.79 -10.68
N GLY A 353 -11.04 -4.90 -10.23
CA GLY A 353 -10.80 -5.52 -8.92
C GLY A 353 -12.02 -5.45 -8.00
N ILE A 354 -11.91 -6.06 -6.83
CA ILE A 354 -12.98 -6.09 -5.82
C ILE A 354 -12.49 -5.51 -4.47
N PRO A 355 -13.41 -5.05 -3.59
CA PRO A 355 -13.06 -4.57 -2.25
C PRO A 355 -12.35 -5.66 -1.43
N VAL A 356 -11.33 -5.26 -0.65
CA VAL A 356 -10.54 -6.21 0.14
C VAL A 356 -11.37 -6.80 1.28
N GLU A 357 -12.33 -6.05 1.81
CA GLU A 357 -13.18 -6.40 2.94
C GLU A 357 -13.98 -7.68 2.64
N ILE A 358 -14.65 -7.68 1.49
CA ILE A 358 -15.47 -8.79 0.98
C ILE A 358 -14.57 -9.96 0.56
N ALA A 359 -13.45 -9.66 -0.13
CA ALA A 359 -12.53 -10.69 -0.57
C ALA A 359 -11.89 -11.45 0.60
N LEU A 360 -11.48 -10.74 1.65
CA LEU A 360 -10.91 -11.30 2.86
C LEU A 360 -11.89 -12.26 3.54
N ALA A 361 -13.12 -11.80 3.80
CA ALA A 361 -14.12 -12.61 4.49
C ALA A 361 -14.44 -13.90 3.71
N ALA A 362 -14.54 -13.82 2.38
CA ALA A 362 -14.77 -14.96 1.51
C ALA A 362 -13.58 -15.94 1.46
N VAL A 363 -12.34 -15.43 1.41
CA VAL A 363 -11.13 -16.26 1.43
C VAL A 363 -10.97 -16.97 2.78
N ASP A 364 -11.08 -16.24 3.89
CA ASP A 364 -10.96 -16.82 5.23
C ASP A 364 -12.01 -17.92 5.45
N GLN A 365 -13.27 -17.67 5.08
CA GLN A 365 -14.34 -18.66 5.18
C GLN A 365 -14.03 -19.90 4.34
N ARG A 366 -13.64 -19.71 3.06
CA ARG A 366 -13.35 -20.82 2.16
C ARG A 366 -12.21 -21.71 2.66
N LEU A 367 -11.14 -21.11 3.17
CA LEU A 367 -10.00 -21.87 3.71
C LEU A 367 -10.37 -22.60 5.00
N ARG A 368 -11.28 -22.06 5.82
CA ARG A 368 -11.82 -22.73 7.01
C ARG A 368 -12.71 -23.90 6.63
N ASP A 369 -13.61 -23.73 5.66
CA ASP A 369 -14.51 -24.78 5.17
C ASP A 369 -13.72 -25.97 4.60
N GLU A 370 -12.60 -25.70 3.94
CA GLU A 370 -11.69 -26.73 3.42
C GLU A 370 -10.72 -27.29 4.47
N GLY A 371 -10.71 -26.75 5.70
CA GLY A 371 -9.81 -27.19 6.77
C GLY A 371 -8.33 -26.84 6.56
N ILE A 372 -8.01 -25.91 5.64
CA ILE A 372 -6.62 -25.56 5.28
C ILE A 372 -6.22 -24.15 5.74
N ARG A 373 -7.06 -23.45 6.52
CA ARG A 373 -6.78 -22.09 7.00
C ARG A 373 -5.49 -21.96 7.80
N ASN A 374 -5.07 -23.01 8.51
CA ASN A 374 -3.83 -23.02 9.29
C ASN A 374 -2.56 -23.30 8.46
N ASN A 375 -2.71 -23.70 7.19
CA ASN A 375 -1.57 -23.93 6.30
C ASN A 375 -0.92 -22.63 5.81
N VAL A 376 -1.64 -21.50 5.89
CA VAL A 376 -1.18 -20.19 5.42
C VAL A 376 -1.61 -19.08 6.36
N SER A 377 -0.82 -18.01 6.42
CA SER A 377 -1.31 -16.72 6.93
C SER A 377 -1.93 -15.89 5.81
N ILE A 378 -2.89 -15.03 6.16
CA ILE A 378 -3.53 -14.09 5.24
C ILE A 378 -3.07 -12.67 5.59
N VAL A 379 -2.42 -12.00 4.65
CA VAL A 379 -2.09 -10.57 4.73
C VAL A 379 -3.02 -9.80 3.80
N VAL A 380 -3.53 -8.65 4.23
CA VAL A 380 -4.41 -7.83 3.39
C VAL A 380 -3.91 -6.41 3.18
N GLY A 381 -4.11 -5.89 1.98
CA GLY A 381 -3.82 -4.51 1.60
C GLY A 381 -4.94 -3.95 0.71
N GLY A 382 -4.87 -2.66 0.41
CA GLY A 382 -5.88 -1.98 -0.40
C GLY A 382 -6.65 -0.94 0.41
N SER A 383 -5.95 0.13 0.79
CA SER A 383 -6.50 1.26 1.56
C SER A 383 -6.88 0.98 3.01
N ILE A 384 -5.98 0.34 3.77
CA ILE A 384 -5.99 0.38 5.24
C ILE A 384 -5.52 1.78 5.70
N ARG A 385 -6.38 2.52 6.40
CA ARG A 385 -6.18 3.97 6.67
C ARG A 385 -5.82 4.28 8.12
N ASN A 386 -6.23 3.44 9.06
CA ASN A 386 -6.10 3.64 10.50
C ASN A 386 -6.09 2.30 11.25
N SER A 387 -5.85 2.34 12.55
CA SER A 387 -5.87 1.18 13.46
C SER A 387 -7.22 0.45 13.49
N ALA A 388 -8.35 1.16 13.37
CA ALA A 388 -9.68 0.54 13.34
C ALA A 388 -9.88 -0.32 12.08
N ASP A 389 -9.39 0.12 10.91
CA ASP A 389 -9.38 -0.69 9.69
C ASP A 389 -8.53 -1.96 9.89
N VAL A 390 -7.39 -1.87 10.59
CA VAL A 390 -6.54 -3.03 10.93
C VAL A 390 -7.31 -4.02 11.80
N ILE A 391 -7.90 -3.56 12.91
CA ILE A 391 -8.67 -4.41 13.83
C ILE A 391 -9.84 -5.10 13.13
N LYS A 392 -10.58 -4.37 12.28
CA LYS A 392 -11.67 -4.93 11.48
C LYS A 392 -11.17 -6.02 10.53
N ALA A 393 -10.03 -5.79 9.86
CA ALA A 393 -9.43 -6.79 8.99
C ALA A 393 -9.00 -8.05 9.77
N ILE A 394 -8.37 -7.90 10.94
CA ILE A 394 -8.01 -9.06 11.78
C ILE A 394 -9.26 -9.83 12.22
N ALA A 395 -10.31 -9.13 12.67
CA ALA A 395 -11.58 -9.75 13.06
C ALA A 395 -12.29 -10.46 11.89
N LEU A 396 -12.14 -9.98 10.65
CA LEU A 396 -12.62 -10.65 9.44
C LEU A 396 -11.77 -11.88 9.03
N GLY A 397 -10.56 -12.02 9.56
CA GLY A 397 -9.72 -13.21 9.35
C GLY A 397 -8.31 -12.95 8.82
N ALA A 398 -7.86 -11.69 8.71
CA ALA A 398 -6.47 -11.41 8.37
C ALA A 398 -5.54 -11.75 9.55
N ASP A 399 -4.30 -12.17 9.26
CA ASP A 399 -3.22 -12.30 10.25
C ASP A 399 -2.40 -11.01 10.38
N ALA A 400 -2.30 -10.21 9.30
CA ALA A 400 -1.66 -8.90 9.33
C ALA A 400 -2.15 -8.00 8.18
N CYS A 401 -1.85 -6.70 8.29
CA CYS A 401 -2.22 -5.70 7.30
C CYS A 401 -0.99 -5.04 6.64
N TYR A 402 -1.05 -4.90 5.32
CA TYR A 402 -0.16 -4.07 4.54
C TYR A 402 -0.65 -2.61 4.53
N ILE A 403 0.25 -1.69 4.88
CA ILE A 403 0.05 -0.25 4.67
C ILE A 403 1.07 0.33 3.70
N ALA A 404 0.60 1.20 2.80
CA ALA A 404 1.45 1.91 1.84
C ALA A 404 1.11 3.40 1.87
N THR A 405 -0.10 3.77 1.43
CA THR A 405 -0.51 5.17 1.34
C THR A 405 -0.45 5.88 2.69
N ALA A 406 -0.89 5.23 3.79
CA ALA A 406 -0.78 5.79 5.14
C ALA A 406 0.68 6.07 5.55
N ALA A 407 1.60 5.15 5.22
CA ALA A 407 3.04 5.35 5.45
C ALA A 407 3.59 6.50 4.58
N LEU A 408 3.20 6.59 3.31
CA LEU A 408 3.60 7.72 2.45
C LEU A 408 3.05 9.06 2.93
N LEU A 409 1.83 9.10 3.46
CA LEU A 409 1.24 10.28 4.10
C LEU A 409 2.06 10.69 5.34
N ALA A 410 2.46 9.72 6.17
CA ALA A 410 3.36 9.99 7.29
C ALA A 410 4.69 10.59 6.84
N LEU A 411 5.25 10.14 5.70
CA LEU A 411 6.45 10.72 5.08
C LEU A 411 6.21 12.11 4.44
N GLY A 412 4.98 12.60 4.36
CA GLY A 412 4.63 13.93 3.82
C GLY A 412 4.00 13.91 2.43
N CYS A 413 3.47 12.78 1.96
CA CYS A 413 2.69 12.73 0.73
C CYS A 413 1.44 13.61 0.85
N HIS A 414 1.10 14.32 -0.24
CA HIS A 414 -0.10 15.17 -0.32
C HIS A 414 -1.11 14.63 -1.35
N LEU A 415 -0.97 13.37 -1.76
CA LEU A 415 -1.88 12.71 -2.72
C LEU A 415 -2.10 13.52 -4.02
N CYS A 416 -1.03 14.08 -4.57
CA CYS A 416 -1.08 14.86 -5.82
C CYS A 416 -1.44 14.00 -7.06
N ARG A 417 -1.31 12.66 -6.96
CA ARG A 417 -1.59 11.65 -8.01
C ARG A 417 -0.79 11.83 -9.31
N THR A 418 0.36 12.49 -9.24
CA THR A 418 1.31 12.67 -10.36
C THR A 418 2.65 11.95 -10.11
N CYS A 419 2.65 10.79 -9.46
CA CYS A 419 3.87 10.09 -9.03
C CYS A 419 4.69 9.55 -10.20
N GLN A 420 4.02 9.27 -11.32
CA GLN A 420 4.60 8.87 -12.59
C GLN A 420 5.45 9.97 -13.23
N SER A 421 5.21 11.25 -12.92
CA SER A 421 5.96 12.36 -13.55
C SER A 421 7.39 12.51 -13.02
N GLY A 422 7.74 11.88 -11.90
CA GLY A 422 9.04 12.04 -11.25
C GLY A 422 9.28 13.43 -10.63
N LYS A 423 8.28 14.31 -10.58
CA LYS A 423 8.39 15.69 -10.05
C LYS A 423 7.84 15.84 -8.62
N CYS A 424 7.89 14.79 -7.80
CA CYS A 424 7.39 14.84 -6.42
C CYS A 424 8.13 15.89 -5.59
N ASN A 425 7.45 16.99 -5.27
CA ASN A 425 8.02 18.12 -4.52
C ASN A 425 8.46 17.79 -3.09
N TRP A 426 8.01 16.66 -2.55
CA TRP A 426 8.29 16.18 -1.21
C TRP A 426 9.40 15.12 -1.16
N GLY A 427 10.02 14.78 -2.30
CA GLY A 427 11.15 13.84 -2.33
C GLY A 427 10.76 12.36 -2.18
N ILE A 428 9.47 12.04 -2.24
CA ILE A 428 8.95 10.67 -2.05
C ILE A 428 8.97 9.90 -3.38
N ALA A 429 8.24 10.35 -4.40
CA ALA A 429 8.07 9.64 -5.66
C ALA A 429 8.87 10.29 -6.80
N THR A 430 10.20 10.34 -6.66
CA THR A 430 11.12 11.01 -7.59
C THR A 430 12.50 10.39 -7.51
N GLN A 431 13.24 10.46 -8.62
CA GLN A 431 14.66 10.09 -8.69
C GLN A 431 15.58 11.29 -8.96
N ARG A 432 15.01 12.50 -9.05
CA ARG A 432 15.77 13.74 -9.24
C ARG A 432 16.55 14.07 -7.96
N PRO A 433 17.89 14.11 -7.96
CA PRO A 433 18.68 14.20 -6.73
C PRO A 433 18.33 15.39 -5.83
N GLU A 434 18.04 16.55 -6.43
CA GLU A 434 17.63 17.77 -5.73
C GLU A 434 16.25 17.67 -5.07
N LEU A 435 15.37 16.80 -5.59
CA LEU A 435 14.07 16.52 -4.99
C LEU A 435 14.18 15.42 -3.94
N VAL A 436 14.96 14.36 -4.19
CA VAL A 436 15.19 13.26 -3.24
C VAL A 436 15.72 13.79 -1.91
N LYS A 437 16.68 14.73 -1.95
CA LYS A 437 17.24 15.41 -0.76
C LYS A 437 16.20 16.13 0.12
N ARG A 438 14.99 16.38 -0.39
CA ARG A 438 13.92 17.06 0.37
C ARG A 438 13.25 16.16 1.40
N LEU A 439 13.41 14.84 1.29
CA LEU A 439 13.00 13.87 2.30
C LEU A 439 14.23 13.47 3.10
N ASN A 440 14.29 13.86 4.38
CA ASN A 440 15.33 13.40 5.30
C ASN A 440 14.91 12.02 5.87
N PRO A 441 15.71 10.94 5.68
CA PRO A 441 15.33 9.61 6.12
C PRO A 441 15.09 9.45 7.62
N GLU A 442 15.86 10.15 8.46
CA GLU A 442 15.76 10.05 9.92
C GLU A 442 14.46 10.70 10.43
N THR A 443 14.09 11.85 9.86
CA THR A 443 12.81 12.50 10.14
C THR A 443 11.65 11.66 9.59
N GLY A 444 11.83 11.08 8.40
CA GLY A 444 10.86 10.19 7.78
C GLY A 444 10.58 8.96 8.63
N SER A 445 11.64 8.27 9.08
CA SER A 445 11.55 7.09 9.95
C SER A 445 10.91 7.45 11.29
N GLN A 446 11.30 8.56 11.92
CA GLN A 446 10.69 8.98 13.19
C GLN A 446 9.17 9.19 13.06
N ARG A 447 8.72 9.79 11.96
CA ARG A 447 7.28 10.00 11.72
C ARG A 447 6.52 8.68 11.50
N LEU A 448 7.15 7.71 10.84
CA LEU A 448 6.60 6.36 10.68
C LEU A 448 6.52 5.62 12.02
N ILE A 449 7.58 5.69 12.84
CA ILE A 449 7.63 5.12 14.18
C ILE A 449 6.51 5.71 15.06
N ASN A 450 6.36 7.03 15.05
CA ASN A 450 5.30 7.70 15.79
C ASN A 450 3.90 7.23 15.36
N LEU A 451 3.66 7.09 14.06
CA LEU A 451 2.37 6.60 13.54
C LEU A 451 2.09 5.16 14.00
N MET A 452 3.07 4.27 13.88
CA MET A 452 2.90 2.85 14.24
C MET A 452 2.77 2.66 15.75
N ASN A 453 3.50 3.42 16.56
CA ASN A 453 3.32 3.41 18.01
C ASN A 453 1.92 3.88 18.40
N ALA A 454 1.43 4.98 17.81
CA ALA A 454 0.07 5.45 18.05
C ALA A 454 -0.97 4.39 17.68
N TRP A 455 -0.84 3.77 16.49
CA TRP A 455 -1.75 2.69 16.09
C TRP A 455 -1.66 1.46 16.98
N ASN A 456 -0.47 1.11 17.46
CA ASN A 456 -0.30 -0.02 18.38
C ASN A 456 -1.00 0.25 19.72
N HIS A 457 -0.96 1.48 20.23
CA HIS A 457 -1.75 1.87 21.40
C HIS A 457 -3.25 1.78 21.12
N GLU A 458 -3.74 2.34 20.01
CA GLU A 458 -5.15 2.27 19.61
C GLU A 458 -5.62 0.82 19.40
N ILE A 459 -4.79 -0.06 18.82
CA ILE A 459 -5.07 -1.49 18.66
C ILE A 459 -5.32 -2.14 20.02
N LYS A 460 -4.46 -1.85 21.01
CA LYS A 460 -4.62 -2.37 22.37
C LYS A 460 -5.87 -1.81 23.04
N GLU A 461 -6.20 -0.53 22.87
CA GLU A 461 -7.44 0.08 23.37
C GLU A 461 -8.69 -0.56 22.77
N LEU A 462 -8.72 -0.76 21.45
CA LEU A 462 -9.84 -1.39 20.76
C LEU A 462 -10.03 -2.84 21.20
N MET A 463 -8.95 -3.61 21.34
CA MET A 463 -9.00 -4.98 21.84
C MET A 463 -9.43 -5.04 23.31
N GLY A 464 -8.88 -4.16 24.16
CA GLY A 464 -9.24 -4.06 25.57
C GLY A 464 -10.71 -3.70 25.76
N GLY A 465 -11.22 -2.78 24.93
CA GLY A 465 -12.65 -2.46 24.84
C GLY A 465 -13.52 -3.66 24.46
N MET A 466 -13.01 -4.62 23.71
CA MET A 466 -13.68 -5.90 23.41
C MET A 466 -13.50 -6.96 24.51
N GLY A 467 -12.72 -6.71 25.55
CA GLY A 467 -12.34 -7.72 26.55
C GLY A 467 -11.39 -8.79 25.99
N ILE A 468 -10.60 -8.44 24.96
CA ILE A 468 -9.64 -9.34 24.31
C ILE A 468 -8.23 -8.83 24.59
N ASN A 469 -7.33 -9.69 25.08
CA ASN A 469 -5.94 -9.32 25.37
C ASN A 469 -4.92 -9.88 24.38
N SER A 470 -5.34 -10.67 23.38
CA SER A 470 -4.45 -11.26 22.37
C SER A 470 -5.00 -11.07 20.96
N ILE A 471 -4.18 -10.56 20.05
CA ILE A 471 -4.55 -10.34 18.65
C ILE A 471 -4.94 -11.64 17.95
N GLU A 472 -4.35 -12.77 18.37
CA GLU A 472 -4.66 -14.10 17.86
C GLU A 472 -6.09 -14.53 18.20
N ALA A 473 -6.60 -14.15 19.38
CA ALA A 473 -7.96 -14.44 19.81
C ALA A 473 -9.01 -13.59 19.06
N LEU A 474 -8.61 -12.42 18.54
CA LEU A 474 -9.45 -11.60 17.68
C LEU A 474 -9.54 -12.15 16.25
N ARG A 475 -8.51 -12.85 15.77
CA ARG A 475 -8.40 -13.29 14.38
C ARG A 475 -9.58 -14.15 13.93
N GLY A 476 -10.39 -13.61 13.01
CA GLY A 476 -11.60 -14.27 12.52
C GLY A 476 -12.78 -14.27 13.51
N ASN A 477 -12.68 -13.55 14.63
CA ASN A 477 -13.77 -13.39 15.58
C ASN A 477 -14.77 -12.32 15.09
N ARG A 478 -15.56 -12.70 14.10
CA ARG A 478 -16.54 -11.83 13.43
C ARG A 478 -17.71 -11.41 14.34
N LEU A 479 -17.90 -12.08 15.48
CA LEU A 479 -18.90 -11.71 16.49
C LEU A 479 -18.61 -10.34 17.12
N MET A 480 -17.36 -9.87 17.04
CA MET A 480 -16.96 -8.54 17.49
C MET A 480 -17.27 -7.43 16.50
N LEU A 481 -17.90 -7.75 15.37
CA LEU A 481 -18.24 -6.80 14.32
C LEU A 481 -19.76 -6.68 14.16
N ARG A 482 -20.23 -5.48 13.78
CA ARG A 482 -21.63 -5.23 13.41
C ARG A 482 -21.71 -4.37 12.16
N GLY A 483 -22.57 -4.75 11.23
CA GLY A 483 -22.79 -4.01 9.98
C GLY A 483 -23.87 -2.94 10.11
N ILE A 484 -23.63 -1.77 9.51
CA ILE A 484 -24.61 -0.68 9.41
C ILE A 484 -24.75 -0.20 7.95
N GLY A 485 -25.98 -0.11 7.46
CA GLY A 485 -26.23 0.27 6.06
C GLY A 485 -25.66 -0.75 5.05
N LEU A 486 -25.59 -2.02 5.46
CA LEU A 486 -25.24 -3.16 4.63
C LEU A 486 -26.50 -3.96 4.31
N THR A 487 -26.56 -4.47 3.09
CA THR A 487 -27.58 -5.42 2.65
C THR A 487 -27.39 -6.78 3.32
N GLU A 488 -28.44 -7.60 3.35
CA GLU A 488 -28.39 -8.96 3.86
C GLU A 488 -27.28 -9.79 3.18
N LYS A 489 -27.09 -9.63 1.86
CA LYS A 489 -26.04 -10.35 1.15
C LYS A 489 -24.63 -9.91 1.54
N GLU A 490 -24.43 -8.62 1.77
CA GLU A 490 -23.14 -8.09 2.23
C GLU A 490 -22.82 -8.59 3.65
N LEU A 491 -23.82 -8.61 4.55
CA LEU A 491 -23.69 -9.16 5.89
C LEU A 491 -23.36 -10.66 5.87
N GLU A 492 -24.05 -11.44 5.04
CA GLU A 492 -23.81 -12.88 4.86
C GLU A 492 -22.37 -13.15 4.38
N ILE A 493 -21.89 -12.42 3.36
CA ILE A 493 -20.54 -12.62 2.84
C ILE A 493 -19.47 -12.21 3.86
N LEU A 494 -19.69 -11.09 4.57
CA LEU A 494 -18.79 -10.66 5.64
C LEU A 494 -18.84 -11.62 6.84
N GLY A 495 -19.95 -12.35 7.03
CA GLY A 495 -20.20 -13.20 8.19
C GLY A 495 -20.36 -12.39 9.48
N ILE A 496 -21.00 -11.22 9.40
CA ILE A 496 -21.27 -10.32 10.55
C ILE A 496 -22.76 -10.04 10.66
N SER A 497 -23.25 -9.81 11.88
CA SER A 497 -24.66 -9.45 12.13
C SER A 497 -24.96 -7.98 11.86
N HIS A 498 -26.22 -7.66 11.58
CA HIS A 498 -26.66 -6.27 11.49
C HIS A 498 -26.57 -5.59 12.87
N ALA A 499 -26.30 -4.28 12.93
CA ALA A 499 -26.18 -3.54 14.19
C ALA A 499 -27.46 -3.54 15.05
N GLY A 500 -28.62 -3.76 14.43
CA GLY A 500 -29.91 -3.91 15.12
C GLY A 500 -30.21 -5.34 15.63
N GLU A 501 -29.37 -6.32 15.29
CA GLU A 501 -29.46 -7.69 15.80
C GLU A 501 -28.56 -7.78 17.03
N CYS A 502 -29.17 -7.63 18.20
CA CYS A 502 -28.52 -7.74 19.52
C CYS A 502 -28.69 -9.14 20.11
#